data_AF-A0A5J4TFK4-F1
#
_entry.id   AF-A0A5J4TFK4-F1
#
_cell.length_a   1.000
_cell.length_b   1.000
_cell.length_c   1.000
_cell.angle_alpha   90.00
_cell.angle_beta   90.00
_cell.angle_gamma   90.00
#
_symmetry.space_group_name_H-M   'P 1'
#
loop_
_entity.id
_entity.type
_entity.pdbx_description
1 polymer ?
#
loop_
_entity_poly.entity_id
_entity_poly.type
_entity_poly.pdbx_seq_one_letter_code
_entity_poly.pdbx_strand_id
1 'polypeptide(L)'
;MDDDILCVVDVDIHKDKSIEEIDKIRQNLIDSLPPNVGLVKTAHGGLHIYCNRNLYRLPSNRNVKVATTDSFDIDVFAQMNKHKIENGQETKETIQNRVVAPTLIDSFEIPYNPQ
;
A
#
# COMPACT_ATOMS: atom_id res chain seq x y z
N MET A 1 -11.81 -0.49 -19.81
CA MET A 1 -11.12 -1.52 -19.01
C MET A 1 -11.33 -1.10 -17.58
N ASP A 2 -11.90 -1.98 -16.76
CA ASP A 2 -11.86 -1.81 -15.32
C ASP A 2 -10.37 -1.79 -14.97
N ASP A 3 -9.80 -0.60 -14.86
CA ASP A 3 -8.48 -0.44 -14.31
C ASP A 3 -8.62 -0.90 -12.86
N ASP A 4 -8.25 -2.16 -12.64
CA ASP A 4 -8.05 -2.75 -11.33
C ASP A 4 -6.92 -1.97 -10.66
N ILE A 5 -7.30 -0.83 -10.08
CA ILE A 5 -6.34 0.11 -9.50
C ILE A 5 -5.74 -0.54 -8.26
N LEU A 6 -4.44 -0.78 -8.33
CA LEU A 6 -3.62 -1.29 -7.24
C LEU A 6 -3.74 -0.38 -6.01
N CYS A 7 -3.98 -0.98 -4.85
CA CYS A 7 -3.79 -0.36 -3.56
C CYS A 7 -2.79 -1.15 -2.72
N VAL A 8 -2.20 -0.45 -1.75
CA VAL A 8 -1.38 -1.03 -0.71
C VAL A 8 -2.14 -0.88 0.60
N VAL A 9 -2.38 -2.00 1.27
CA VAL A 9 -2.82 -2.03 2.66
C VAL A 9 -1.57 -2.24 3.51
N ASP A 10 -1.29 -1.29 4.38
CA ASP A 10 -0.20 -1.35 5.34
C ASP A 10 -0.74 -1.78 6.70
N VAL A 11 -0.20 -2.86 7.23
CA VAL A 11 -0.54 -3.40 8.55
C VAL A 11 0.66 -3.24 9.47
N ASP A 12 0.57 -2.24 10.33
CA ASP A 12 1.59 -1.89 11.31
C ASP A 12 1.29 -2.59 12.63
N ILE A 13 2.03 -3.67 12.90
CA ILE A 13 1.92 -4.39 14.18
C ILE A 13 2.61 -3.59 15.28
N HIS A 14 1.94 -3.43 16.41
CA HIS A 14 2.45 -2.61 17.50
C HIS A 14 3.75 -3.18 18.08
N LYS A 15 4.72 -2.30 18.32
CA LYS A 15 6.09 -2.67 18.69
C LYS A 15 6.24 -3.11 20.15
N ASP A 16 5.20 -2.94 20.97
CA ASP A 16 5.14 -3.41 22.37
C ASP A 16 4.85 -4.92 22.48
N LYS A 17 4.50 -5.59 21.38
CA LYS A 17 4.26 -7.04 21.34
C LYS A 17 5.56 -7.83 21.32
N SER A 18 5.51 -9.05 21.85
CA SER A 18 6.65 -9.98 21.74
C SER A 18 6.87 -10.43 20.29
N ILE A 19 8.07 -10.94 19.98
CA ILE A 19 8.37 -11.44 18.63
C ILE A 19 7.42 -12.59 18.26
N GLU A 20 7.12 -13.47 19.21
CA GLU A 20 6.19 -14.59 19.04
C GLU A 20 4.76 -14.11 18.79
N GLU A 21 4.32 -13.06 19.48
CA GLU A 21 3.01 -12.44 19.25
C GLU A 21 2.93 -11.77 17.87
N ILE A 22 3.97 -11.01 17.48
CA ILE A 22 4.08 -10.40 16.16
C ILE A 22 3.99 -11.47 15.06
N ASP A 23 4.73 -12.57 15.21
CA ASP A 23 4.72 -13.66 14.25
C ASP A 23 3.36 -14.36 14.17
N LYS A 24 2.69 -14.55 15.31
CA LYS A 24 1.34 -15.11 15.36
C LYS A 24 0.31 -14.19 14.69
N ILE A 25 0.34 -12.90 14.99
CA ILE A 25 -0.54 -11.90 14.35
C ILE A 25 -0.32 -11.92 12.84
N ARG A 26 0.93 -11.84 12.40
CA ARG A 26 1.31 -11.85 10.98
C ARG A 26 0.84 -13.13 10.27
N GLN A 27 1.04 -14.30 10.87
CA GLN A 27 0.59 -15.56 10.27
C GLN A 27 -0.93 -15.63 10.16
N ASN A 28 -1.66 -15.22 11.22
CA ASN A 28 -3.11 -15.17 11.19
C ASN A 28 -3.64 -14.22 10.09
N LEU A 29 -2.96 -13.08 9.89
CA LEU A 29 -3.29 -12.16 8.79
C LEU A 29 -3.10 -12.85 7.44
N ILE A 30 -1.92 -13.46 7.20
CA ILE A 30 -1.63 -14.17 5.95
C ILE A 30 -2.66 -15.28 5.67
N ASP A 31 -3.01 -16.06 6.68
CA ASP A 31 -3.96 -17.18 6.56
C ASP A 31 -5.39 -16.70 6.25
N SER A 32 -5.72 -15.45 6.60
CA SER A 32 -7.03 -14.84 6.34
C SER A 32 -7.16 -14.18 4.96
N LEU A 33 -6.05 -13.97 4.25
CA LEU A 33 -6.04 -13.24 2.99
C LEU A 33 -6.44 -14.13 1.80
N PRO A 34 -7.09 -13.55 0.78
CA PRO A 34 -7.44 -14.29 -0.43
C PRO A 34 -6.18 -14.72 -1.20
N PRO A 35 -6.25 -15.82 -1.96
CA PRO A 35 -5.16 -16.21 -2.85
C PRO A 35 -4.91 -15.13 -3.91
N ASN A 36 -3.65 -14.95 -4.31
CA ASN A 36 -3.19 -13.99 -5.34
C ASN A 36 -3.13 -12.51 -4.94
N VAL A 37 -2.84 -12.20 -3.67
CA VAL A 37 -2.39 -10.86 -3.25
C VAL A 37 -0.86 -10.82 -3.17
N GLY A 38 -0.26 -9.68 -3.49
CA GLY A 38 1.16 -9.47 -3.25
C GLY A 38 1.43 -9.20 -1.78
N LEU A 39 2.36 -9.92 -1.16
CA LEU A 39 2.69 -9.77 0.26
C LEU A 39 4.16 -9.42 0.43
N VAL A 40 4.43 -8.39 1.24
CA VAL A 40 5.79 -8.01 1.62
C VAL A 40 5.85 -7.82 3.13
N LYS A 41 6.80 -8.49 3.80
CA LYS A 41 7.07 -8.25 5.22
C LYS A 41 7.75 -6.89 5.38
N THR A 42 7.25 -6.05 6.28
CA THR A 42 7.89 -4.75 6.57
C THR A 42 9.05 -4.92 7.55
N ALA A 43 9.91 -3.90 7.64
CA ALA A 43 11.10 -3.93 8.50
C ALA A 43 10.76 -4.19 9.99
N HIS A 44 9.58 -3.77 10.45
CA HIS A 44 9.15 -3.91 11.84
C HIS A 44 8.24 -5.13 12.07
N GLY A 45 8.15 -6.05 11.11
CA GLY A 45 7.37 -7.28 11.27
C GLY A 45 5.90 -7.17 10.88
N GLY A 46 5.44 -6.01 10.43
CA GLY A 46 4.14 -5.82 9.79
C GLY A 46 4.07 -6.39 8.36
N LEU A 47 3.03 -5.99 7.62
CA LEU A 47 2.77 -6.45 6.26
C LEU A 47 2.32 -5.32 5.34
N HIS A 48 2.92 -5.23 4.15
CA HIS A 48 2.32 -4.58 3.01
C HIS A 48 1.57 -5.62 2.17
N ILE A 49 0.31 -5.34 1.88
CA ILE A 49 -0.57 -6.17 1.06
C ILE A 49 -0.94 -5.38 -0.19
N TYR A 50 -0.49 -5.87 -1.33
CA TYR A 50 -0.76 -5.34 -2.65
C TYR A 50 -1.98 -6.05 -3.23
N CYS A 51 -3.08 -5.31 -3.39
CA CYS A 51 -4.32 -5.88 -3.87
C CYS A 51 -5.09 -4.91 -4.77
N ASN A 52 -6.07 -5.43 -5.50
CA ASN A 52 -6.98 -4.60 -6.27
C ASN A 52 -7.96 -3.90 -5.33
N ARG A 53 -8.18 -2.61 -5.58
CA ARG A 53 -9.06 -1.80 -4.73
C ARG A 53 -10.55 -2.19 -4.82
N ASN A 54 -10.95 -3.04 -5.77
CA ASN A 54 -12.32 -3.58 -5.92
C ASN A 54 -13.41 -2.51 -5.72
N LEU A 55 -13.29 -1.39 -6.43
CA LEU A 55 -14.20 -0.23 -6.37
C LEU A 55 -14.24 0.54 -5.03
N TYR A 56 -13.41 0.20 -4.04
CA TYR A 56 -13.27 1.01 -2.83
C TYR A 56 -12.83 2.42 -3.21
N ARG A 57 -13.64 3.44 -2.91
CA ARG A 57 -13.39 4.83 -3.34
C ARG A 57 -12.73 5.59 -2.21
N LEU A 58 -11.46 5.93 -2.37
CA LEU A 58 -10.83 6.95 -1.54
C LEU A 58 -11.16 8.35 -2.08
N PRO A 59 -11.27 9.37 -1.21
CA PRO A 59 -11.61 10.73 -1.65
C PRO A 59 -10.49 11.42 -2.44
N SER A 60 -9.24 10.99 -2.27
CA SER A 60 -8.06 11.52 -2.97
C SER A 60 -6.86 10.57 -2.86
N ASN A 61 -5.76 10.86 -3.56
CA ASN A 61 -4.47 10.18 -3.38
C ASN A 61 -3.92 10.50 -1.98
N ARG A 62 -4.18 9.65 -0.99
CA ARG A 62 -3.67 9.82 0.38
C ARG A 62 -3.55 8.47 1.07
N ASN A 63 -2.71 8.43 2.09
CA ASN A 63 -2.78 7.40 3.12
C ASN A 63 -4.01 7.71 4.00
N VAL A 64 -4.82 6.68 4.26
CA VAL A 64 -5.99 6.74 5.12
C VAL A 64 -5.88 5.65 6.17
N LYS A 65 -5.91 6.03 7.44
CA LYS A 65 -6.09 5.09 8.54
C LYS A 65 -7.50 4.53 8.52
N VAL A 66 -7.61 3.22 8.38
CA VAL A 66 -8.88 2.49 8.23
C VAL A 66 -9.28 1.83 9.55
N ALA A 67 -8.33 1.29 10.29
CA ALA A 67 -8.61 0.64 11.57
C ALA A 67 -7.43 0.76 12.54
N THR A 68 -7.74 0.75 13.82
CA THR A 68 -6.79 0.61 14.92
C THR A 68 -7.33 -0.49 15.84
N THR A 69 -6.45 -1.41 16.22
CA THR A 69 -6.75 -2.47 17.20
C THR A 69 -5.78 -2.34 18.37
N ASP A 70 -5.89 -3.21 19.38
CA ASP A 70 -4.92 -3.25 20.48
C ASP A 70 -3.53 -3.79 20.06
N SER A 71 -3.45 -4.39 18.87
CA SER A 71 -2.28 -5.16 18.42
C SER A 71 -1.67 -4.65 17.12
N PHE A 72 -2.44 -3.99 16.28
CA PHE A 72 -1.97 -3.46 15.00
C PHE A 72 -2.91 -2.37 14.47
N ASP A 73 -2.34 -1.51 13.63
CA ASP A 73 -3.03 -0.52 12.82
C ASP A 73 -3.18 -1.00 11.38
N ILE A 74 -4.21 -0.51 10.68
CA ILE A 74 -4.40 -0.72 9.24
C ILE A 74 -4.55 0.63 8.56
N ASP A 75 -3.62 0.92 7.66
CA ASP A 75 -3.68 2.05 6.76
C ASP A 75 -3.83 1.59 5.31
N VAL A 76 -4.49 2.39 4.47
CA VAL A 76 -4.65 2.11 3.04
C VAL A 76 -4.10 3.27 2.23
N PHE A 77 -3.28 2.94 1.24
CA PHE A 77 -2.73 3.86 0.27
C PHE A 77 -3.14 3.44 -1.15
N ALA A 78 -3.77 4.34 -1.90
CA ALA A 78 -4.07 4.10 -3.31
C ALA A 78 -3.97 5.38 -4.13
N GLN A 79 -3.61 5.22 -5.40
CA GLN A 79 -3.74 6.29 -6.39
C GLN A 79 -5.17 6.25 -6.95
N MET A 80 -5.94 7.31 -6.77
CA MET A 80 -7.31 7.42 -7.29
C MET A 80 -7.33 7.85 -8.76
N ASN A 81 -6.53 8.86 -9.11
CA ASN A 81 -6.57 9.48 -10.43
C ASN A 81 -5.22 9.31 -11.13
N LYS A 82 -5.26 8.80 -12.36
CA LYS A 82 -4.11 8.77 -13.25
C LYS A 82 -3.75 10.17 -13.72
N HIS A 83 -4.73 11.06 -13.84
CA HIS A 83 -4.60 12.41 -14.35
C HIS A 83 -4.90 13.47 -13.30
N LYS A 84 -4.24 14.62 -13.40
CA LYS A 84 -4.45 15.75 -12.49
C LYS A 84 -5.87 16.29 -12.67
N ILE A 85 -6.51 16.67 -11.57
CA ILE A 85 -7.82 17.35 -11.60
C ILE A 85 -7.59 18.83 -11.30
N GLU A 86 -8.02 19.69 -12.23
CA GLU A 86 -8.01 21.15 -12.07
C GLU A 86 -9.42 21.68 -12.35
N ASN A 87 -9.95 22.53 -11.46
CA ASN A 87 -11.32 23.07 -11.56
C ASN A 87 -12.41 22.00 -11.79
N GLY A 88 -12.20 20.79 -11.25
CA GLY A 88 -13.14 19.67 -11.38
C GLY A 88 -13.04 18.91 -12.72
N GLN A 89 -12.07 19.21 -13.59
CA GLN A 89 -11.83 18.50 -14.85
C GLN A 89 -10.48 17.80 -14.85
N GLU A 90 -10.44 16.57 -15.38
CA GLU A 90 -9.17 15.88 -15.62
C GLU A 90 -8.37 16.60 -16.72
N THR A 91 -7.09 16.83 -16.45
CA THR A 91 -6.14 17.35 -17.45
C THR A 91 -5.46 16.20 -18.19
N LYS A 92 -4.65 16.50 -19.20
CA LYS A 92 -3.81 15.48 -19.86
C LYS A 92 -2.55 15.14 -19.04
N GLU A 93 -2.26 15.89 -17.98
CA GLU A 93 -1.09 15.65 -17.14
C GLU A 93 -1.32 14.43 -16.26
N THR A 94 -0.42 13.45 -16.31
CA THR A 94 -0.44 12.30 -15.40
C THR A 94 0.03 12.71 -14.01
N ILE A 95 -0.68 12.27 -12.97
CA ILE A 95 -0.21 12.39 -11.59
C ILE A 95 0.95 11.41 -11.39
N GLN A 96 2.15 11.94 -11.21
CA GLN A 96 3.27 11.17 -10.70
C GLN A 96 3.31 11.33 -9.18
N ASN A 97 2.90 10.29 -8.45
CA ASN A 97 3.19 10.20 -7.01
C ASN A 97 4.67 9.82 -6.85
N ARG A 98 5.59 10.79 -6.97
CA ARG A 98 7.00 10.55 -6.69
C ARG A 98 7.18 10.54 -5.17
N VAL A 99 7.39 9.36 -4.58
CA VAL A 99 7.89 9.27 -3.20
C VAL A 99 9.32 9.80 -3.21
N VAL A 100 9.53 10.97 -2.62
CA VAL A 100 10.87 11.54 -2.43
C VAL A 100 11.36 11.01 -1.09
N ALA A 101 12.24 10.01 -1.11
CA ALA A 101 13.00 9.65 0.08
C ALA A 101 13.84 10.87 0.51
N PRO A 102 14.09 11.08 1.82
CA PRO A 102 15.09 12.06 2.25
C PRO A 102 16.40 11.69 1.57
N THR A 103 16.92 12.59 0.75
CA THR A 103 18.03 12.40 -0.18
C THR A 103 19.14 11.50 0.35
N LEU A 104 19.22 10.29 -0.21
CA LEU A 104 20.46 9.65 -0.65
C LEU A 104 20.12 8.94 -1.97
N ILE A 105 20.37 9.67 -3.04
CA ILE A 105 20.45 9.15 -4.40
C ILE A 105 21.64 8.20 -4.40
N ASP A 106 21.42 6.90 -4.55
CA ASP A 106 22.19 6.09 -5.48
C ASP A 106 21.47 4.78 -5.80
N SER A 107 21.07 4.71 -7.07
CA SER A 107 20.87 3.52 -7.91
C SER A 107 20.08 2.31 -7.37
N PHE A 108 18.77 2.33 -7.62
CA PHE A 108 18.05 1.12 -8.05
C PHE A 108 17.25 1.44 -9.31
N GLU A 109 17.92 1.41 -10.47
CA GLU A 109 17.24 1.12 -11.73
C GLU A 109 17.01 -0.39 -11.76
N ILE A 110 15.76 -0.84 -11.71
CA ILE A 110 15.43 -2.20 -12.10
C ILE A 110 15.40 -2.19 -13.63
N PRO A 111 16.33 -2.87 -14.33
CA PRO A 111 16.31 -2.89 -15.79
C PRO A 111 15.04 -3.61 -16.26
N TYR A 112 14.23 -2.91 -17.05
CA TYR A 112 13.11 -3.49 -17.78
C TYR A 112 13.64 -4.49 -18.81
N ASN A 113 13.31 -5.77 -18.65
CA ASN A 113 13.66 -6.83 -19.60
C ASN A 113 12.37 -7.35 -20.25
N PRO A 114 12.04 -6.94 -21.50
CA PRO A 114 10.94 -7.55 -22.23
C PRO A 114 11.41 -8.91 -22.78
N GLN A 115 10.75 -9.98 -22.33
CA GLN A 115 10.68 -11.22 -23.12
C GLN A 115 9.50 -11.14 -24.09
#